data_AF-A0A8J4UWR3-F1
#
_entry.id   AF-A0A8J4UWR3-F1
#
_cell.length_a   1.000
_cell.length_b   1.000
_cell.length_c   1.000
_cell.angle_alpha   90.00
_cell.angle_beta   90.00
_cell.angle_gamma   90.00
#
_symmetry.space_group_name_H-M   'P 1'
#
loop_
_entity.id
_entity.type
_entity.pdbx_description
1 polymer ?
#
loop_
_entity_poly.entity_id
_entity_poly.type
_entity_poly.pdbx_seq_one_letter_code
_entity_poly.pdbx_strand_id
1 'polypeptide(L)'
;MNGLLKRVDKIKKETVDANDKNKQLNADGTTDAFTLLRRKIGLDIKGTRELIKERDEAETSMPGSVRTVDLSHRIRVAFKEIETEIQKLQRMYEKAQDRYNKKNKQNSEKLKDIELQKEICQLAWAHFKELENQNRKRGGETSNFIPRDHQSSSTVKQLPDIDNDDFKELIRNDNQINKILDKIKDDLIVTGNIAKDMKKAAEGQSAKLDDLSRKADDLDTKLENINTRLAKMIKDVRKGDRFIIDVILICVLLGIGGFIYSRVK
;
A
#
# COMPACT_ATOMS: atom_id res chain seq x y z
N MET A 1 -32.04 -20.23 -0.79
CA MET A 1 -30.92 -20.42 -1.75
C MET A 1 -30.19 -19.14 -2.14
N ASN A 2 -30.87 -18.00 -2.37
CA ASN A 2 -30.20 -16.76 -2.82
C ASN A 2 -29.17 -16.13 -1.87
N GLY A 3 -29.29 -16.36 -0.55
CA GLY A 3 -28.32 -15.83 0.43
C GLY A 3 -26.98 -16.55 0.42
N LEU A 4 -26.98 -17.85 0.09
CA LEU A 4 -25.77 -18.66 -0.03
C LEU A 4 -25.04 -18.36 -1.34
N LEU A 5 -25.75 -18.21 -2.46
CA LEU A 5 -25.14 -17.75 -3.72
C LEU A 5 -24.48 -16.38 -3.55
N LYS A 6 -25.15 -15.42 -2.90
CA LYS A 6 -24.56 -14.10 -2.63
C LYS A 6 -23.30 -14.16 -1.76
N ARG A 7 -23.27 -15.05 -0.77
CA ARG A 7 -22.08 -15.26 0.08
C ARG A 7 -20.97 -15.96 -0.70
N VAL A 8 -21.29 -16.94 -1.53
CA VAL A 8 -20.33 -17.64 -2.38
C VAL A 8 -19.75 -16.70 -3.44
N ASP A 9 -20.57 -15.83 -4.06
CA ASP A 9 -20.10 -14.78 -4.97
C ASP A 9 -19.21 -13.76 -4.27
N LYS A 10 -19.57 -13.37 -3.03
CA LYS A 10 -18.74 -12.48 -2.22
C LYS A 10 -17.38 -13.11 -1.89
N ILE A 11 -17.39 -14.38 -1.47
CA ILE A 11 -16.17 -15.14 -1.16
C ILE A 11 -15.34 -15.33 -2.44
N LYS A 12 -15.95 -15.68 -3.56
CA LYS A 12 -15.29 -15.81 -4.86
C LYS A 12 -14.64 -14.49 -5.29
N LYS A 13 -15.34 -13.35 -5.12
CA LYS A 13 -14.78 -12.01 -5.37
C LYS A 13 -13.62 -11.68 -4.41
N GLU A 14 -13.66 -12.20 -3.20
CA GLU A 14 -12.61 -12.07 -2.19
C GLU A 14 -11.41 -13.01 -2.41
N THR A 15 -11.53 -14.10 -3.19
CA THR A 15 -10.46 -15.11 -3.38
C THR A 15 -9.77 -15.14 -4.76
N VAL A 16 -10.16 -14.32 -5.75
CA VAL A 16 -9.45 -14.30 -7.06
C VAL A 16 -8.02 -13.73 -6.94
N ASP A 17 -7.11 -14.31 -7.74
CA ASP A 17 -5.69 -14.02 -7.89
C ASP A 17 -5.33 -12.53 -7.99
N ALA A 18 -4.19 -12.18 -7.38
CA ALA A 18 -3.75 -10.81 -7.12
C ALA A 18 -3.59 -9.93 -8.38
N ASN A 19 -3.24 -10.53 -9.51
CA ASN A 19 -3.01 -9.82 -10.78
C ASN A 19 -4.32 -9.42 -11.49
N ASP A 20 -5.37 -10.23 -11.39
CA ASP A 20 -6.68 -9.93 -12.01
C ASP A 20 -7.50 -8.93 -11.17
N LYS A 21 -7.31 -8.93 -9.84
CA LYS A 21 -7.96 -7.99 -8.93
C LYS A 21 -7.58 -6.54 -9.22
N ASN A 22 -6.29 -6.24 -9.42
CA ASN A 22 -5.83 -4.86 -9.69
C ASN A 22 -6.38 -4.32 -11.03
N LYS A 23 -6.59 -5.18 -12.03
CA LYS A 23 -7.22 -4.80 -13.30
C LYS A 23 -8.74 -4.59 -13.17
N GLN A 24 -9.45 -5.45 -12.46
CA GLN A 24 -10.90 -5.33 -12.28
C GLN A 24 -11.31 -4.17 -11.33
N LEU A 25 -10.50 -3.86 -10.33
CA LEU A 25 -10.81 -2.80 -9.35
C LEU A 25 -10.62 -1.37 -9.89
N ASN A 26 -9.68 -1.18 -10.82
CA ASN A 26 -9.57 0.08 -11.56
C ASN A 26 -10.73 0.29 -12.54
N ALA A 27 -11.43 -0.78 -12.94
CA ALA A 27 -12.58 -0.70 -13.84
C ALA A 27 -13.92 -0.40 -13.13
N ASP A 28 -14.07 -0.81 -11.86
CA ASP A 28 -15.35 -0.66 -11.13
C ASP A 28 -15.57 0.75 -10.53
N GLY A 29 -14.56 1.63 -10.44
CA GLY A 29 -14.73 3.03 -9.99
C GLY A 29 -15.27 3.25 -8.57
N THR A 30 -15.58 2.19 -7.82
CA THR A 30 -16.29 2.22 -6.53
C THR A 30 -15.40 2.02 -5.30
N THR A 31 -14.10 1.76 -5.45
CA THR A 31 -13.20 1.56 -4.29
C THR A 31 -12.37 2.81 -4.00
N ASP A 32 -12.59 3.38 -2.82
CA ASP A 32 -11.79 4.47 -2.22
C ASP A 32 -10.28 4.16 -2.27
N ALA A 33 -9.49 5.18 -2.59
CA ALA A 33 -8.02 5.17 -2.59
C ALA A 33 -7.43 4.59 -1.30
N PHE A 34 -8.05 4.81 -0.14
CA PHE A 34 -7.62 4.22 1.14
C PHE A 34 -7.70 2.68 1.10
N THR A 35 -8.77 2.14 0.54
CA THR A 35 -9.00 0.69 0.44
C THR A 35 -8.02 0.05 -0.55
N LEU A 36 -7.70 0.74 -1.64
CA LEU A 36 -6.71 0.29 -2.62
C LEU A 36 -5.31 0.23 -2.00
N LEU A 37 -4.90 1.29 -1.30
CA LEU A 37 -3.60 1.34 -0.63
C LEU A 37 -3.50 0.27 0.47
N ARG A 38 -4.55 0.09 1.28
CA ARG A 38 -4.62 -0.99 2.28
C ARG A 38 -4.40 -2.37 1.65
N ARG A 39 -5.05 -2.63 0.51
CA ARG A 39 -4.91 -3.93 -0.18
C ARG A 39 -3.50 -4.12 -0.72
N LYS A 40 -2.91 -3.08 -1.29
CA LYS A 40 -1.53 -3.09 -1.77
C LYS A 40 -0.56 -3.46 -0.65
N ILE A 41 -0.62 -2.74 0.48
CA ILE A 41 0.19 -3.04 1.68
C ILE A 41 0.02 -4.50 2.12
N GLY A 42 -1.21 -5.03 2.11
CA GLY A 42 -1.46 -6.42 2.45
C GLY A 42 -0.80 -7.43 1.49
N LEU A 43 -0.73 -7.13 0.19
CA LEU A 43 -0.02 -7.95 -0.79
C LEU A 43 1.49 -7.86 -0.60
N ASP A 44 2.02 -6.67 -0.39
CA ASP A 44 3.46 -6.44 -0.22
C ASP A 44 3.98 -7.08 1.08
N ILE A 45 3.19 -7.03 2.17
CA ILE A 45 3.46 -7.76 3.43
C ILE A 45 3.51 -9.27 3.19
N LYS A 46 2.56 -9.82 2.41
CA LYS A 46 2.54 -11.25 2.08
C LYS A 46 3.75 -11.65 1.24
N GLY A 47 4.07 -10.87 0.20
CA GLY A 47 5.23 -11.11 -0.66
C GLY A 47 6.54 -11.02 0.13
N THR A 48 6.67 -10.05 1.04
CA THR A 48 7.85 -9.92 1.90
C THR A 48 7.99 -11.10 2.86
N ARG A 49 6.88 -11.65 3.37
CA ARG A 49 6.90 -12.87 4.17
C ARG A 49 7.39 -14.09 3.38
N GLU A 50 6.98 -14.20 2.12
CA GLU A 50 7.46 -15.25 1.21
C GLU A 50 8.96 -15.09 0.91
N LEU A 51 9.44 -13.86 0.67
CA LEU A 51 10.87 -13.58 0.51
C LEU A 51 11.70 -13.94 1.75
N ILE A 52 11.19 -13.64 2.95
CA ILE A 52 11.83 -14.03 4.21
C ILE A 52 11.96 -15.56 4.30
N LYS A 53 10.88 -16.28 3.97
CA LYS A 53 10.87 -17.74 3.97
C LYS A 53 11.87 -18.32 2.96
N GLU A 54 11.85 -17.83 1.72
CA GLU A 54 12.78 -18.27 0.66
C GLU A 54 14.24 -18.03 1.05
N ARG A 55 14.53 -16.88 1.68
CA ARG A 55 15.87 -16.58 2.19
C ARG A 55 16.28 -17.54 3.30
N ASP A 56 15.39 -17.84 4.24
CA ASP A 56 15.71 -18.72 5.37
C ASP A 56 15.94 -20.17 4.90
N GLU A 57 15.20 -20.63 3.89
CA GLU A 57 15.46 -21.89 3.17
C GLU A 57 16.82 -21.84 2.45
N ALA A 58 17.09 -20.76 1.71
CA ALA A 58 18.35 -20.57 0.99
C ALA A 58 19.56 -20.60 1.93
N GLU A 59 19.48 -19.97 3.10
CA GLU A 59 20.60 -20.04 4.05
C GLU A 59 20.77 -21.43 4.66
N THR A 60 19.67 -22.14 4.94
CA THR A 60 19.79 -23.51 5.47
C THR A 60 20.50 -24.41 4.47
N SER A 61 20.27 -24.20 3.18
CA SER A 61 20.94 -24.95 2.10
C SER A 61 22.37 -24.48 1.81
N MET A 62 22.61 -23.15 1.77
CA MET A 62 23.87 -22.54 1.37
C MET A 62 24.09 -21.22 2.12
N PRO A 63 24.70 -21.26 3.31
CA PRO A 63 24.92 -20.08 4.13
C PRO A 63 25.88 -19.09 3.47
N GLY A 64 25.52 -17.81 3.48
CA GLY A 64 26.36 -16.74 2.93
C GLY A 64 26.44 -16.71 1.41
N SER A 65 25.57 -17.45 0.72
CA SER A 65 25.50 -17.42 -0.75
C SER A 65 25.10 -16.03 -1.27
N VAL A 66 25.50 -15.72 -2.51
CA VAL A 66 25.07 -14.49 -3.21
C VAL A 66 23.55 -14.38 -3.25
N ARG A 67 22.85 -15.53 -3.36
CA ARG A 67 21.38 -15.60 -3.32
C ARG A 67 20.81 -15.16 -1.97
N THR A 68 21.39 -15.60 -0.84
CA THR A 68 20.94 -15.14 0.48
C THR A 68 21.15 -13.63 0.65
N VAL A 69 22.28 -13.11 0.17
CA VAL A 69 22.58 -11.67 0.24
C VAL A 69 21.61 -10.86 -0.62
N ASP A 70 21.34 -11.29 -1.85
CA ASP A 70 20.37 -10.63 -2.74
C ASP A 70 18.95 -10.64 -2.13
N LEU A 71 18.48 -11.80 -1.65
CA LEU A 71 17.19 -11.89 -0.95
C LEU A 71 17.14 -11.00 0.29
N SER A 72 18.23 -10.92 1.06
CA SER A 72 18.33 -10.01 2.20
C SER A 72 18.25 -8.54 1.80
N HIS A 73 18.85 -8.16 0.66
CA HIS A 73 18.75 -6.81 0.12
C HIS A 73 17.31 -6.49 -0.31
N ARG A 74 16.68 -7.39 -1.08
CA ARG A 74 15.28 -7.23 -1.53
C ARG A 74 14.31 -7.08 -0.36
N ILE A 75 14.48 -7.88 0.69
CA ILE A 75 13.69 -7.76 1.93
C ILE A 75 13.86 -6.37 2.56
N ARG A 76 15.09 -5.84 2.66
CA ARG A 76 15.33 -4.49 3.22
C ARG A 76 14.68 -3.39 2.38
N VAL A 77 14.70 -3.51 1.04
CA VAL A 77 14.05 -2.56 0.14
C VAL A 77 12.53 -2.63 0.32
N ALA A 78 11.96 -3.84 0.31
CA ALA A 78 10.53 -4.06 0.52
C ALA A 78 10.03 -3.52 1.87
N PHE A 79 10.81 -3.68 2.95
CA PHE A 79 10.50 -3.07 4.24
C PHE A 79 10.36 -1.55 4.17
N LYS A 80 11.33 -0.86 3.54
CA LYS A 80 11.26 0.60 3.36
C LYS A 80 10.04 1.01 2.55
N GLU A 81 9.73 0.28 1.49
CA GLU A 81 8.56 0.56 0.66
C GLU A 81 7.26 0.42 1.47
N ILE A 82 7.07 -0.72 2.15
CA ILE A 82 5.90 -0.96 3.01
C ILE A 82 5.78 0.12 4.09
N GLU A 83 6.88 0.51 4.74
CA GLU A 83 6.87 1.58 5.75
C GLU A 83 6.36 2.89 5.16
N THR A 84 6.85 3.29 3.99
CA THR A 84 6.40 4.52 3.32
C THR A 84 4.92 4.47 2.94
N GLU A 85 4.40 3.29 2.57
CA GLU A 85 2.99 3.11 2.23
C GLU A 85 2.07 3.14 3.44
N ILE A 86 2.48 2.52 4.55
CA ILE A 86 1.74 2.58 5.82
C ILE A 86 1.70 4.04 6.32
N GLN A 87 2.80 4.78 6.21
CA GLN A 87 2.81 6.21 6.54
C GLN A 87 1.86 7.03 5.65
N LYS A 88 1.77 6.72 4.35
CA LYS A 88 0.78 7.36 3.46
C LYS A 88 -0.65 7.03 3.89
N LEU A 89 -0.92 5.77 4.23
CA LEU A 89 -2.24 5.33 4.72
C LEU A 89 -2.63 6.08 6.00
N GLN A 90 -1.68 6.24 6.93
CA GLN A 90 -1.88 6.99 8.16
C GLN A 90 -2.16 8.48 7.89
N ARG A 91 -1.43 9.13 6.98
CA ARG A 91 -1.70 10.52 6.59
C ARG A 91 -3.09 10.71 5.97
N MET A 92 -3.58 9.73 5.21
CA MET A 92 -4.94 9.77 4.66
C MET A 92 -5.98 9.73 5.78
N TYR A 93 -5.78 8.86 6.77
CA TYR A 93 -6.62 8.79 7.97
C TYR A 93 -6.59 10.12 8.76
N GLU A 94 -5.41 10.68 9.04
CA GLU A 94 -5.27 11.94 9.79
C GLU A 94 -5.99 13.10 9.07
N LYS A 95 -5.83 13.21 7.75
CA LYS A 95 -6.56 14.19 6.93
C LYS A 95 -8.07 13.98 7.00
N ALA A 96 -8.56 12.75 6.95
CA ALA A 96 -9.98 12.44 7.06
C ALA A 96 -10.54 12.80 8.45
N GLN A 97 -9.78 12.49 9.50
CA GLN A 97 -10.11 12.83 10.90
C GLN A 97 -10.17 14.34 11.12
N ASP A 98 -9.19 15.09 10.60
CA ASP A 98 -9.17 16.56 10.69
C ASP A 98 -10.35 17.21 9.97
N ARG A 99 -10.72 16.71 8.78
CA ARG A 99 -11.90 17.18 8.05
C ARG A 99 -13.18 16.95 8.84
N TYR A 100 -13.30 15.79 9.49
CA TYR A 100 -14.46 15.48 10.33
C TYR A 100 -14.54 16.40 11.55
N ASN A 101 -13.42 16.65 12.22
CA ASN A 101 -13.35 17.56 13.36
C ASN A 101 -13.71 19.01 12.97
N LYS A 102 -13.30 19.48 11.79
CA LYS A 102 -13.61 20.83 11.28
C LYS A 102 -15.08 21.02 10.90
N LYS A 103 -15.81 19.96 10.51
CA LYS A 103 -17.22 20.02 10.06
C LYS A 103 -18.26 19.77 11.17
N ASN A 104 -17.95 20.09 12.43
CA ASN A 104 -18.88 20.05 13.57
C ASN A 104 -19.51 18.67 13.89
N LYS A 105 -18.81 17.55 13.59
CA LYS A 105 -19.16 16.19 14.05
C LYS A 105 -20.62 15.76 13.83
N GLN A 106 -21.30 16.29 12.81
CA GLN A 106 -22.74 16.09 12.65
C GLN A 106 -23.13 14.70 12.10
N ASN A 107 -22.17 13.88 11.66
CA ASN A 107 -22.46 12.66 10.92
C ASN A 107 -21.91 11.40 11.59
N SER A 108 -22.78 10.68 12.31
CA SER A 108 -22.44 9.47 13.08
C SER A 108 -21.88 8.32 12.23
N GLU A 109 -22.26 8.24 10.96
CA GLU A 109 -21.78 7.19 10.04
C GLU A 109 -20.31 7.42 9.66
N LYS A 110 -19.93 8.66 9.34
CA LYS A 110 -18.53 9.02 9.05
C LYS A 110 -17.58 8.81 10.22
N LEU A 111 -18.09 8.91 11.46
CA LEU A 111 -17.29 8.63 12.65
C LEU A 111 -16.86 7.15 12.71
N LYS A 112 -17.77 6.23 12.38
CA LYS A 112 -17.49 4.79 12.35
C LYS A 112 -16.48 4.44 11.26
N ASP A 113 -16.59 5.08 10.10
CA ASP A 113 -15.62 4.88 9.00
C ASP A 113 -14.21 5.33 9.39
N ILE A 114 -14.09 6.50 10.04
CA ILE A 114 -12.81 7.01 10.53
C ILE A 114 -12.23 6.10 11.62
N GLU A 115 -13.06 5.58 12.52
CA GLU A 115 -12.63 4.65 13.56
C GLU A 115 -12.14 3.32 12.95
N LEU A 116 -12.84 2.79 11.94
CA LEU A 116 -12.38 1.63 11.18
C LEU A 116 -11.05 1.89 10.46
N GLN A 117 -10.89 3.06 9.83
CA GLN A 117 -9.63 3.45 9.21
C GLN A 117 -8.47 3.51 10.21
N LYS A 118 -8.73 3.98 11.44
CA LYS A 118 -7.75 3.99 12.54
C LYS A 118 -7.31 2.58 12.90
N GLU A 119 -8.25 1.66 13.10
CA GLU A 119 -7.96 0.25 13.40
C GLU A 119 -7.14 -0.39 12.28
N ILE A 120 -7.48 -0.12 11.02
CA ILE A 120 -6.73 -0.61 9.85
C ILE A 120 -5.28 -0.11 9.88
N CYS A 121 -5.05 1.18 10.15
CA CYS A 121 -3.70 1.73 10.25
C CYS A 121 -2.91 1.08 11.39
N GLN A 122 -3.54 0.84 12.54
CA GLN A 122 -2.90 0.15 13.67
C GLN A 122 -2.55 -1.29 13.32
N LEU A 123 -3.45 -2.02 12.65
CA LEU A 123 -3.22 -3.39 12.22
C LEU A 123 -2.10 -3.49 11.19
N ALA A 124 -2.03 -2.54 10.25
CA ALA A 124 -0.96 -2.47 9.26
C ALA A 124 0.41 -2.28 9.93
N TRP A 125 0.52 -1.36 10.90
CA TRP A 125 1.72 -1.17 11.71
C TRP A 125 2.07 -2.42 12.55
N ALA A 126 1.06 -3.10 13.11
CA ALA A 126 1.28 -4.33 13.86
C ALA A 126 1.89 -5.45 12.98
N HIS A 127 1.36 -5.65 11.76
CA HIS A 127 1.91 -6.62 10.81
C HIS A 127 3.30 -6.24 10.32
N PHE A 128 3.57 -4.96 10.10
CA PHE A 128 4.91 -4.48 9.75
C PHE A 128 5.91 -4.80 10.87
N LYS A 129 5.55 -4.51 12.13
CA LYS A 129 6.39 -4.80 13.29
C LYS A 129 6.60 -6.30 13.51
N GLU A 130 5.58 -7.11 13.23
CA GLU A 130 5.71 -8.57 13.24
C GLU A 130 6.73 -9.05 12.19
N LEU A 131 6.67 -8.53 10.97
CA LEU A 131 7.65 -8.82 9.91
C LEU A 131 9.06 -8.38 10.32
N GLU A 132 9.23 -7.20 10.91
CA GLU A 132 10.53 -6.74 11.41
C GLU A 132 11.08 -7.68 12.49
N ASN A 133 10.23 -8.14 13.42
CA ASN A 133 10.63 -9.10 14.43
C ASN A 133 11.03 -10.45 13.82
N GLN A 134 10.30 -10.94 12.81
CA GLN A 134 10.65 -12.16 12.08
C GLN A 134 12.02 -12.01 11.38
N ASN A 135 12.30 -10.82 10.84
CA ASN A 135 13.60 -10.52 10.24
C ASN A 135 14.73 -10.37 11.28
N ARG A 136 14.43 -9.75 12.44
CA ARG A 136 15.39 -9.47 13.53
C ARG A 136 15.77 -10.70 14.34
N LYS A 137 14.94 -11.76 14.38
CA LYS A 137 15.32 -13.07 14.95
C LYS A 137 16.62 -13.65 14.38
N ARG A 138 17.05 -13.18 13.20
CA ARG A 138 18.36 -13.48 12.59
C ARG A 138 19.44 -12.46 12.89
N GLY A 139 19.07 -11.20 13.08
CA GLY A 139 19.97 -10.10 13.46
C GLY A 139 20.26 -10.09 14.95
N GLY A 140 20.60 -11.25 15.51
CA GLY A 140 21.31 -11.31 16.79
C GLY A 140 22.59 -10.47 16.68
N GLU A 141 22.98 -9.83 17.77
CA GLU A 141 24.23 -9.09 17.87
C GLU A 141 25.37 -9.88 17.23
N THR A 142 26.27 -9.17 16.54
CA THR A 142 27.45 -9.67 15.82
C THR A 142 27.20 -10.06 14.35
N SER A 143 27.67 -9.16 13.50
CA SER A 143 28.50 -9.53 12.38
C SER A 143 29.45 -10.68 12.75
N ASN A 144 29.02 -11.92 12.55
CA ASN A 144 29.94 -13.04 12.39
C ASN A 144 30.60 -12.90 11.01
N PHE A 145 31.43 -11.86 10.88
CA PHE A 145 32.54 -11.87 9.97
C PHE A 145 33.38 -13.06 10.40
N ILE A 146 33.56 -14.00 9.48
CA ILE A 146 34.31 -15.25 9.61
C ILE A 146 35.43 -15.12 10.65
N PRO A 147 35.44 -15.91 11.74
CA PRO A 147 36.61 -16.03 12.60
C PRO A 147 37.76 -16.53 11.73
N ARG A 148 38.71 -15.64 11.44
CA ARG A 148 39.95 -16.02 10.78
C ARG A 148 40.78 -16.72 11.85
N ASP A 149 40.76 -18.06 11.85
CA ASP A 149 41.58 -18.86 12.74
C ASP A 149 43.06 -18.53 12.50
N HIS A 150 43.62 -17.72 13.39
CA HIS A 150 45.04 -17.43 13.44
C HIS A 150 45.76 -18.53 14.22
N GLN A 151 45.78 -19.76 13.70
CA GLN A 151 46.65 -20.81 14.21
C GLN A 151 47.20 -21.71 13.10
N SER A 152 48.35 -21.30 12.54
CA SER A 152 49.47 -22.22 12.31
C SER A 152 50.75 -21.41 12.08
N SER A 153 51.44 -21.14 13.18
CA SER A 153 52.88 -20.87 13.17
C SER A 153 53.61 -22.15 12.81
N SER A 154 54.41 -22.15 11.73
CA SER A 154 55.71 -22.83 11.71
C SER A 154 56.45 -22.63 10.36
N THR A 155 57.59 -21.94 10.44
CA THR A 155 58.76 -22.12 9.57
C THR A 155 58.59 -21.84 8.07
N VAL A 156 58.65 -20.57 7.66
CA VAL A 156 59.07 -20.23 6.28
C VAL A 156 60.60 -20.38 6.21
N LYS A 157 61.07 -21.62 6.01
CA LYS A 157 62.45 -21.89 5.58
C LYS A 157 62.52 -21.54 4.10
N GLN A 158 63.29 -20.50 3.79
CA GLN A 158 63.50 -19.90 2.46
C GLN A 158 62.29 -19.16 1.88
N LEU A 159 62.53 -17.91 1.47
CA LEU A 159 61.65 -17.23 0.54
C LEU A 159 61.66 -18.03 -0.78
N PRO A 160 60.49 -18.33 -1.39
CA PRO A 160 60.45 -18.97 -2.69
C PRO A 160 61.09 -18.07 -3.74
N ASP A 161 61.84 -18.66 -4.67
CA ASP A 161 62.44 -17.93 -5.79
C ASP A 161 61.37 -17.18 -6.60
N ILE A 162 61.72 -15.97 -7.04
CA ILE A 162 60.86 -15.01 -7.77
C ILE A 162 60.34 -15.59 -9.11
N ASP A 163 60.93 -16.68 -9.59
CA ASP A 163 60.59 -17.39 -10.82
C ASP A 163 59.59 -18.55 -10.63
N ASN A 164 58.93 -18.67 -9.47
CA ASN A 164 57.84 -19.61 -9.28
C ASN A 164 56.65 -19.23 -10.18
N ASP A 165 56.15 -20.18 -10.98
CA ASP A 165 55.01 -19.96 -11.88
C ASP A 165 53.75 -19.47 -11.14
N ASP A 166 53.62 -19.83 -9.85
CA ASP A 166 52.58 -19.34 -8.94
C ASP A 166 52.57 -17.81 -8.79
N PHE A 167 53.73 -17.15 -8.79
CA PHE A 167 53.81 -15.68 -8.72
C PHE A 167 53.40 -15.02 -10.04
N LYS A 168 53.68 -15.66 -11.19
CA LYS A 168 53.20 -15.19 -12.50
C LYS A 168 51.69 -15.29 -12.61
N GLU A 169 51.11 -16.36 -12.06
CA GLU A 169 49.65 -16.51 -12.00
C GLU A 169 49.03 -15.47 -11.06
N LEU A 170 49.66 -15.20 -9.91
CA LEU A 170 49.21 -14.17 -8.97
C LEU A 170 49.22 -12.76 -9.59
N ILE A 171 50.27 -12.41 -10.34
CA ILE A 171 50.35 -11.13 -11.08
C ILE A 171 49.31 -11.04 -12.20
N ARG A 172 49.01 -12.15 -12.89
CA ARG A 172 47.93 -12.19 -13.89
C ARG A 172 46.56 -12.00 -13.25
N ASN A 173 46.32 -12.67 -12.12
CA ASN A 173 45.09 -12.54 -11.37
C ASN A 173 44.90 -11.11 -10.84
N ASP A 174 45.94 -10.49 -10.30
CA ASP A 174 45.89 -9.10 -9.83
C ASP A 174 45.57 -8.12 -10.98
N ASN A 175 46.18 -8.30 -12.15
CA ASN A 175 45.87 -7.51 -13.34
C ASN A 175 44.42 -7.73 -13.83
N GLN A 176 43.88 -8.94 -13.72
CA GLN A 176 42.48 -9.21 -14.05
C GLN A 176 41.52 -8.57 -13.03
N ILE A 177 41.85 -8.65 -11.74
CA ILE A 177 41.08 -8.03 -10.66
C ILE A 177 41.02 -6.52 -10.86
N ASN A 178 42.14 -5.87 -11.20
CA ASN A 178 42.18 -4.44 -11.48
C ASN A 178 41.27 -4.05 -12.66
N LYS A 179 41.28 -4.83 -13.75
CA LYS A 179 40.37 -4.60 -14.89
C LYS A 179 38.90 -4.76 -14.52
N ILE A 180 38.57 -5.73 -13.67
CA ILE A 180 37.21 -5.94 -13.18
C ILE A 180 36.79 -4.79 -12.25
N LEU A 181 37.68 -4.33 -11.38
CA LEU A 181 37.45 -3.19 -10.49
C LEU A 181 37.19 -1.89 -11.26
N ASP A 182 37.96 -1.63 -12.33
CA ASP A 182 37.73 -0.47 -13.19
C ASP A 182 36.36 -0.54 -13.87
N LYS A 183 35.98 -1.72 -14.37
CA LYS A 183 34.65 -1.93 -14.97
C LYS A 183 33.53 -1.72 -13.95
N ILE A 184 33.68 -2.25 -12.73
CA ILE A 184 32.71 -2.04 -11.65
C ILE A 184 32.60 -0.55 -11.30
N LYS A 185 33.73 0.17 -11.25
CA LYS A 185 33.75 1.62 -10.98
C LYS A 185 32.94 2.39 -12.03
N ASP A 186 33.11 2.07 -13.30
CA ASP A 186 32.36 2.71 -14.39
C ASP A 186 30.87 2.38 -14.30
N ASP A 187 30.52 1.11 -14.06
CA ASP A 187 29.13 0.69 -13.87
C ASP A 187 28.48 1.36 -12.64
N LEU A 188 29.26 1.63 -11.58
CA LEU A 188 28.80 2.29 -10.36
C LEU A 188 28.56 3.78 -10.59
N ILE A 189 29.38 4.44 -11.43
CA ILE A 189 29.15 5.82 -11.87
C ILE A 189 27.84 5.91 -12.68
N VAL A 190 27.61 4.99 -13.62
CA VAL A 190 26.36 4.92 -14.39
C VAL A 190 25.17 4.69 -13.47
N THR A 191 25.26 3.74 -12.55
CA THR A 191 24.20 3.45 -11.56
C THR A 191 23.94 4.66 -10.66
N GLY A 192 24.98 5.38 -10.25
CA GLY A 192 24.86 6.61 -9.45
C GLY A 192 24.14 7.75 -10.19
N ASN A 193 24.38 7.88 -11.50
CA ASN A 193 23.68 8.84 -12.34
C ASN A 193 22.19 8.46 -12.51
N ILE A 194 21.90 7.18 -12.77
CA ILE A 194 20.52 6.68 -12.83
C ILE A 194 19.79 6.93 -11.49
N ALA A 195 20.45 6.66 -10.35
CA ALA A 195 19.87 6.92 -9.03
C ALA A 195 19.58 8.42 -8.81
N LYS A 196 20.46 9.32 -9.26
CA LYS A 196 20.22 10.77 -9.22
C LYS A 196 19.03 11.19 -10.08
N ASP A 197 18.91 10.65 -11.28
CA ASP A 197 17.80 10.96 -12.19
C ASP A 197 16.47 10.40 -11.67
N MET A 198 16.49 9.19 -11.10
CA MET A 198 15.33 8.62 -10.40
C MET A 198 14.91 9.48 -9.21
N LYS A 199 15.86 10.01 -8.42
CA LYS A 199 15.55 10.91 -7.31
C LYS A 199 14.87 12.19 -7.80
N LYS A 200 15.41 12.84 -8.84
CA LYS A 200 14.79 14.03 -9.43
C LYS A 200 13.39 13.74 -9.99
N ALA A 201 13.22 12.60 -10.65
CA ALA A 201 11.92 12.18 -11.16
C ALA A 201 10.92 11.92 -10.02
N ALA A 202 11.35 11.29 -8.92
CA ALA A 202 10.53 11.05 -7.73
C ALA A 202 10.11 12.37 -7.05
N GLU A 203 11.03 13.34 -6.93
CA GLU A 203 10.72 14.69 -6.42
C GLU A 203 9.70 15.41 -7.32
N GLY A 204 9.86 15.34 -8.65
CA GLY A 204 8.90 15.90 -9.60
C GLY A 204 7.53 15.20 -9.59
N GLN A 205 7.50 13.90 -9.33
CA GLN A 205 6.25 13.15 -9.14
C GLN A 205 5.55 13.50 -7.82
N SER A 206 6.28 13.84 -6.76
CA SER A 206 5.69 14.29 -5.49
C SER A 206 4.84 15.54 -5.67
N ALA A 207 5.34 16.53 -6.43
CA ALA A 207 4.58 17.76 -6.73
C ALA A 207 3.29 17.47 -7.53
N LYS A 208 3.36 16.54 -8.50
CA LYS A 208 2.19 16.12 -9.28
C LYS A 208 1.17 15.34 -8.44
N LEU A 209 1.64 14.54 -7.47
CA LEU A 209 0.78 13.83 -6.52
C LEU A 209 0.04 14.80 -5.58
N ASP A 210 0.67 15.89 -5.16
CA ASP A 210 0.01 16.91 -4.34
C ASP A 210 -1.10 17.63 -5.11
N ASP A 211 -0.87 17.98 -6.37
CA ASP A 211 -1.92 18.55 -7.24
C ASP A 211 -3.07 17.57 -7.49
N LEU A 212 -2.75 16.28 -7.66
CA LEU A 212 -3.76 15.23 -7.79
C LEU A 212 -4.57 15.09 -6.50
N SER A 213 -3.92 15.11 -5.32
CA SER A 213 -4.59 15.07 -4.02
C SER A 213 -5.52 16.26 -3.85
N ARG A 214 -5.11 17.47 -4.24
CA ARG A 214 -5.96 18.67 -4.19
C ARG A 214 -7.17 18.56 -5.11
N LYS A 215 -6.98 18.05 -6.33
CA LYS A 215 -8.09 17.83 -7.28
C LYS A 215 -9.05 16.74 -6.78
N ALA A 216 -8.54 15.66 -6.21
CA ALA A 216 -9.36 14.62 -5.59
C ALA A 216 -10.19 15.18 -4.43
N ASP A 217 -9.56 15.98 -3.56
CA ASP A 217 -10.24 16.67 -2.46
C ASP A 217 -11.37 17.60 -2.95
N ASP A 218 -11.14 18.36 -4.03
CA ASP A 218 -12.17 19.22 -4.65
C ASP A 218 -13.32 18.39 -5.22
N LEU A 219 -13.02 17.29 -5.92
CA LEU A 219 -14.03 16.37 -6.45
C LEU A 219 -14.87 15.73 -5.33
N ASP A 220 -14.26 15.29 -4.24
CA ASP A 220 -14.97 14.73 -3.09
C ASP A 220 -15.94 15.76 -2.47
N THR A 221 -15.51 17.01 -2.34
CA THR A 221 -16.40 18.07 -1.84
C THR A 221 -17.55 18.37 -2.79
N LYS A 222 -17.32 18.32 -4.11
CA LYS A 222 -18.37 18.47 -5.12
C LYS A 222 -19.36 17.31 -5.07
N LEU A 223 -18.89 16.07 -4.93
CA LEU A 223 -19.73 14.89 -4.76
C LEU A 223 -20.58 14.96 -3.50
N GLU A 224 -20.01 15.39 -2.37
CA GLU A 224 -20.76 15.59 -1.12
C GLU A 224 -21.84 16.68 -1.27
N ASN A 225 -21.52 17.79 -1.93
CA ASN A 225 -22.48 18.85 -2.23
C ASN A 225 -23.61 18.39 -3.17
N ILE A 226 -23.31 17.56 -4.17
CA ILE A 226 -24.33 16.98 -5.05
C ILE A 226 -25.24 16.02 -4.27
N ASN A 227 -24.67 15.11 -3.48
CA ASN A 227 -25.45 14.16 -2.68
C ASN A 227 -26.37 14.86 -1.67
N THR A 228 -25.88 15.90 -1.00
CA THR A 228 -26.69 16.69 -0.07
C THR A 228 -27.81 17.46 -0.78
N ARG A 229 -27.55 18.05 -1.95
CA ARG A 229 -28.58 18.70 -2.79
C ARG A 229 -29.62 17.70 -3.27
N LEU A 230 -29.20 16.52 -3.72
CA LEU A 230 -30.10 15.47 -4.19
C LEU A 230 -31.01 14.98 -3.04
N ALA A 231 -30.45 14.73 -1.86
CA ALA A 231 -31.22 14.35 -0.68
C ALA A 231 -32.23 15.44 -0.26
N LYS A 232 -31.85 16.73 -0.38
CA LYS A 232 -32.76 17.86 -0.12
C LYS A 232 -33.89 17.90 -1.15
N MET A 233 -33.57 17.78 -2.44
CA MET A 233 -34.56 17.76 -3.52
C MET A 233 -35.55 16.59 -3.35
N ILE A 234 -35.08 15.40 -2.99
CA ILE A 234 -35.96 14.24 -2.70
C ILE A 234 -36.91 14.54 -1.53
N LYS A 235 -36.40 15.17 -0.45
CA LYS A 235 -37.26 15.57 0.68
C LYS A 235 -38.28 16.62 0.28
N ASP A 236 -37.91 17.58 -0.54
CA ASP A 236 -38.80 18.65 -0.99
C ASP A 236 -39.87 18.13 -1.97
N VAL A 237 -39.52 17.24 -2.89
CA VAL A 237 -40.48 16.54 -3.77
C VAL A 237 -41.49 15.75 -2.93
N ARG A 238 -41.02 15.02 -1.90
CA ARG A 238 -41.91 14.25 -1.01
C ARG A 238 -42.86 15.13 -0.18
N LYS A 239 -42.52 16.41 0.04
CA LYS A 239 -43.45 17.39 0.64
C LYS A 239 -44.48 17.87 -0.39
N GLY A 240 -44.06 18.08 -1.64
CA GLY A 240 -44.95 18.43 -2.76
C GLY A 240 -46.05 17.39 -2.98
N ASP A 241 -45.71 16.10 -2.97
CA ASP A 241 -46.68 15.01 -3.12
C ASP A 241 -47.74 15.02 -2.01
N ARG A 242 -47.35 15.27 -0.75
CA ARG A 242 -48.31 15.36 0.36
C ARG A 242 -49.24 16.56 0.22
N PHE A 243 -48.71 17.71 -0.21
CA PHE A 243 -49.51 18.90 -0.47
C PHE A 243 -50.52 18.66 -1.60
N ILE A 244 -50.12 18.00 -2.69
CA ILE A 244 -51.01 17.62 -3.79
C ILE A 244 -52.12 16.67 -3.32
N ILE A 245 -51.82 15.71 -2.45
CA ILE A 245 -52.82 14.80 -1.89
C ILE A 245 -53.85 15.56 -1.06
N ASP A 246 -53.43 16.51 -0.22
CA ASP A 246 -54.33 17.32 0.59
C ASP A 246 -55.26 18.19 -0.28
N VAL A 247 -54.75 18.78 -1.36
CA VAL A 247 -55.55 19.58 -2.31
C VAL A 247 -56.63 18.72 -2.99
N ILE A 248 -56.26 17.52 -3.47
CA ILE A 248 -57.21 16.59 -4.09
C ILE A 248 -58.29 16.18 -3.07
N LEU A 249 -57.90 15.90 -1.83
CA LEU A 249 -58.83 15.51 -0.76
C LEU A 249 -59.86 16.61 -0.45
N ILE A 250 -59.43 17.88 -0.44
CA ILE A 250 -60.32 19.04 -0.28
C ILE A 250 -61.29 19.16 -1.46
N CYS A 251 -60.82 18.97 -2.70
CA CYS A 251 -61.69 19.00 -3.88
C CYS A 251 -62.79 17.93 -3.82
N VAL A 252 -62.46 16.71 -3.36
CA VAL A 252 -63.44 15.62 -3.19
C VAL A 252 -64.46 15.96 -2.10
N LEU A 253 -64.01 16.48 -0.95
CA LEU A 253 -64.89 16.91 0.14
C LEU A 253 -65.87 18.01 -0.30
N LEU A 254 -65.39 19.00 -1.07
CA LEU A 254 -66.25 20.05 -1.64
C LEU A 254 -67.27 19.48 -2.62
N GLY A 255 -66.88 18.52 -3.45
CA GLY A 255 -67.80 17.84 -4.37
C GLY A 255 -68.92 17.11 -3.64
N ILE A 256 -68.59 16.38 -2.56
CA ILE A 256 -69.58 15.68 -1.73
C ILE A 256 -70.50 16.68 -1.01
N GLY A 257 -69.93 17.75 -0.44
CA GLY A 257 -70.70 18.79 0.23
C GLY A 257 -71.68 19.50 -0.71
N GLY A 258 -71.24 19.81 -1.93
CA GLY A 258 -72.10 20.39 -2.98
C GLY A 258 -73.23 19.45 -3.41
N PHE A 259 -72.94 18.15 -3.53
CA PHE A 259 -73.95 17.13 -3.85
C PHE A 259 -75.03 17.03 -2.76
N ILE A 260 -74.63 17.05 -1.48
CA ILE A 260 -75.56 17.03 -0.35
C ILE A 260 -76.39 18.32 -0.34
N TYR A 261 -75.77 19.49 -0.52
CA TYR A 261 -76.49 20.77 -0.56
C TYR A 261 -77.53 20.82 -1.68
N SER A 262 -77.20 20.30 -2.86
CA SER A 262 -78.12 20.20 -4.01
C SER A 262 -79.26 19.19 -3.81
N ARG A 263 -79.15 18.27 -2.84
CA ARG A 263 -80.18 17.27 -2.53
C ARG A 263 -81.09 17.67 -1.37
N VAL A 264 -80.60 18.52 -0.48
CA VAL A 264 -81.34 19.02 0.70
C VAL A 264 -82.13 20.29 0.36
N LYS A 265 -81.67 21.06 -0.63
CA LYS A 265 -82.41 22.18 -1.24
C LYS A 265 -83.31 21.67 -2.35
#